data_AF-A0A914MV76-F1
#
_entry.id   AF-A0A914MV76-F1
#
_cell.length_a   1.000
_cell.length_b   1.000
_cell.length_c   1.000
_cell.angle_alpha   90.00
_cell.angle_beta   90.00
_cell.angle_gamma   90.00
#
_symmetry.space_group_name_H-M   'P 1'
#
loop_
_entity.id
_entity.type
_entity.pdbx_description
1 polymer ?
#
loop_
_entity_poly.entity_id
_entity_poly.type
_entity_poly.pdbx_seq_one_letter_code
_entity_poly.pdbx_strand_id
1 'polypeptide(L)'
;MIYSFLILLSIVGYTIEETKVVSPAFTNAQTCLNEGNTNGPIYAQLNVEIQNGHFTMYGRAEKQGRGACGFDMNTPDMSAAVSQSLFNTSAKWPESCLPDKRTVRNDPVCMSKCVQVTYKGNTLTVPINNMCGGCAIDHVDFTDQAFLFLEPAGYTVGDAKGATIKYVRC
;
A
#
# COMPACT_ATOMS: atom_id res chain seq x y z
N MET A 1 56.75 -4.43 16.95
CA MET A 1 56.16 -5.60 16.27
C MET A 1 54.78 -5.84 16.87
N ILE A 2 53.72 -5.33 16.23
CA ILE A 2 52.33 -5.59 16.61
C ILE A 2 51.72 -6.34 15.44
N TYR A 3 51.28 -7.57 15.72
CA TYR A 3 50.74 -8.50 14.72
C TYR A 3 49.42 -7.97 14.16
N SER A 4 49.37 -7.88 12.83
CA SER A 4 48.17 -7.60 12.05
C SER A 4 47.31 -8.86 11.99
N PHE A 5 46.13 -8.83 12.60
CA PHE A 5 45.09 -9.85 12.41
C PHE A 5 44.21 -9.39 11.24
N LEU A 6 44.49 -9.90 10.04
CA LEU A 6 43.53 -9.89 8.94
C LEU A 6 42.49 -10.98 9.24
N ILE A 7 41.29 -10.58 9.66
CA ILE A 7 40.12 -11.46 9.59
C ILE A 7 39.49 -11.23 8.21
N LEU A 8 39.73 -12.17 7.30
CA LEU A 8 38.89 -12.34 6.11
C LEU A 8 37.50 -12.83 6.57
N LEU A 9 36.52 -11.93 6.68
CA LEU A 9 35.12 -12.32 6.63
C LEU A 9 34.73 -12.47 5.16
N SER A 10 34.62 -13.72 4.72
CA SER A 10 33.85 -14.09 3.54
C SER A 10 32.40 -13.69 3.74
N ILE A 11 31.97 -12.66 3.00
CA ILE A 11 30.57 -12.20 2.97
C ILE A 11 29.77 -13.24 2.18
N VAL A 12 29.23 -14.24 2.87
CA VAL A 12 28.07 -14.98 2.36
C VAL A 12 26.96 -13.94 2.28
N GLY A 13 26.55 -13.59 1.06
CA GLY A 13 25.45 -12.66 0.81
C GLY A 13 24.14 -13.26 1.31
N TYR A 14 23.86 -13.12 2.60
CA TYR A 14 22.54 -13.34 3.17
C TYR A 14 21.66 -12.16 2.75
N THR A 15 20.75 -12.39 1.80
CA THR A 15 19.61 -11.49 1.61
C THR A 15 18.69 -11.70 2.82
N ILE A 16 18.66 -10.72 3.72
CA ILE A 16 17.70 -10.72 4.83
C ILE A 16 16.33 -10.41 4.23
N GLU A 17 15.38 -11.33 4.37
CA GLU A 17 13.97 -11.07 4.07
C GLU A 17 13.45 -10.01 5.04
N GLU A 18 13.10 -8.84 4.52
CA GLU A 18 12.56 -7.75 5.33
C GLU A 18 11.03 -7.74 5.27
N THR A 19 10.40 -7.69 6.44
CA THR A 19 8.95 -7.49 6.56
C THR A 19 8.66 -6.13 7.18
N LYS A 20 7.85 -5.32 6.50
CA LYS A 20 7.42 -4.01 6.97
C LYS A 20 5.90 -3.89 6.92
N VAL A 21 5.34 -3.36 8.01
CA VAL A 21 3.90 -3.04 8.13
C VAL A 21 3.76 -1.57 8.45
N VAL A 22 2.93 -0.87 7.68
CA VAL A 22 2.64 0.55 7.86
C VAL A 22 1.18 0.69 8.28
N SER A 23 0.94 1.37 9.39
CA SER A 23 -0.40 1.61 9.89
C SER A 23 -1.12 2.70 9.08
N PRO A 24 -2.44 2.64 8.92
CA PRO A 24 -3.24 3.75 8.40
C PRO A 24 -3.01 5.02 9.22
N ALA A 25 -2.97 6.17 8.55
CA ALA A 25 -2.85 7.46 9.23
C ALA A 25 -4.11 7.82 10.05
N PHE A 26 -5.27 7.32 9.65
CA PHE A 26 -6.54 7.57 10.31
C PHE A 26 -7.30 6.27 10.54
N THR A 27 -7.94 6.17 11.69
CA THR A 27 -8.85 5.08 12.03
C THR A 27 -10.27 5.36 11.53
N ASN A 28 -11.09 4.30 11.44
CA ASN A 28 -12.53 4.42 11.15
C ASN A 28 -13.24 5.35 12.15
N ALA A 29 -12.88 5.29 13.44
CA ALA A 29 -13.44 6.16 14.47
C ALA A 29 -13.11 7.64 14.23
N GLN A 30 -11.85 7.97 13.90
CA GLN A 30 -11.44 9.35 13.59
C GLN A 30 -12.12 9.90 12.32
N THR A 31 -12.46 9.03 11.39
CA THR A 31 -13.13 9.41 10.13
C THR A 31 -14.65 9.35 10.22
N CYS A 32 -15.21 8.89 11.34
CA CYS A 32 -16.63 8.59 11.51
C CYS A 32 -17.21 7.63 10.47
N LEU A 33 -16.35 6.80 9.88
CA LEU A 33 -16.75 5.71 9.00
C LEU A 33 -17.06 4.48 9.83
N ASN A 34 -18.07 3.72 9.42
CA ASN A 34 -18.44 2.46 10.03
C ASN A 34 -18.55 1.39 8.97
N GLU A 35 -17.57 0.50 8.95
CA GLU A 35 -17.50 -0.62 8.01
C GLU A 35 -18.73 -1.53 8.09
N GLY A 36 -19.31 -1.73 9.29
CA GLY A 36 -20.48 -2.58 9.51
C GLY A 36 -21.74 -2.13 8.78
N ASN A 37 -21.77 -0.88 8.31
CA ASN A 37 -22.90 -0.32 7.55
C ASN A 37 -22.61 -0.23 6.05
N THR A 38 -21.56 -0.92 5.57
CA THR A 38 -21.08 -0.79 4.20
C THR A 38 -20.96 -2.15 3.52
N ASN A 39 -21.09 -2.15 2.19
CA ASN A 39 -20.77 -3.29 1.34
C ASN A 39 -19.88 -2.80 0.20
N GLY A 40 -19.00 -3.66 -0.31
CA GLY A 40 -18.13 -3.30 -1.41
C GLY A 40 -17.36 -4.48 -1.99
N PRO A 41 -16.85 -4.33 -3.23
CA PRO A 41 -16.20 -5.43 -3.94
C PRO A 41 -14.94 -5.97 -3.24
N ILE A 42 -14.24 -5.13 -2.47
CA ILE A 42 -13.04 -5.52 -1.72
C ILE A 42 -13.21 -6.77 -0.86
N TYR A 43 -14.42 -7.02 -0.31
CA TYR A 43 -14.65 -8.18 0.57
C TYR A 43 -14.41 -9.52 -0.11
N ALA A 44 -14.71 -9.62 -1.41
CA ALA A 44 -14.47 -10.85 -2.17
C ALA A 44 -12.99 -11.17 -2.35
N GLN A 45 -12.11 -10.16 -2.19
CA GLN A 45 -10.68 -10.27 -2.41
C GLN A 45 -9.88 -10.38 -1.10
N LEU A 46 -10.52 -10.22 0.07
CA LEU A 46 -9.81 -10.29 1.34
C LEU A 46 -9.21 -11.68 1.59
N ASN A 47 -7.94 -11.67 1.96
CA ASN A 47 -7.14 -12.85 2.27
C ASN A 47 -6.97 -13.86 1.12
N VAL A 48 -7.32 -13.47 -0.11
CA VAL A 48 -7.05 -14.24 -1.32
C VAL A 48 -5.70 -13.80 -1.88
N GLU A 49 -4.79 -14.74 -2.03
CA GLU A 49 -3.48 -14.50 -2.66
C GLU A 49 -3.60 -14.51 -4.17
N ILE A 50 -2.99 -13.51 -4.78
CA ILE A 50 -2.89 -13.36 -6.23
C ILE A 50 -1.42 -13.53 -6.59
N GLN A 51 -1.13 -14.58 -7.36
CA GLN A 51 0.22 -14.89 -7.81
C GLN A 51 0.52 -14.19 -9.14
N ASN A 52 1.80 -13.96 -9.43
CA ASN A 52 2.27 -13.32 -10.66
C ASN A 52 1.73 -11.90 -10.88
N GLY A 53 1.36 -11.20 -9.80
CA GLY A 53 0.99 -9.79 -9.85
C GLY A 53 2.19 -8.89 -10.12
N HIS A 54 1.93 -7.60 -10.22
CA HIS A 54 2.95 -6.60 -10.43
C HIS A 54 2.64 -5.28 -9.72
N PHE A 55 3.63 -4.40 -9.63
CA PHE A 55 3.43 -3.08 -9.05
C PHE A 55 4.22 -1.99 -9.77
N THR A 56 3.63 -0.79 -9.78
CA THR A 56 4.20 0.44 -10.33
C THR A 56 4.26 1.53 -9.25
N MET A 57 4.73 2.73 -9.61
CA MET A 57 4.69 3.90 -8.74
C MET A 57 3.96 5.07 -9.43
N TYR A 58 3.17 5.85 -8.68
CA TYR A 58 2.45 7.03 -9.19
C TYR A 58 3.14 8.37 -8.90
N GLY A 59 4.39 8.38 -8.41
CA GLY A 59 5.22 9.57 -8.25
C GLY A 59 5.08 10.29 -6.89
N ARG A 60 5.86 11.36 -6.70
CA ARG A 60 6.01 12.08 -5.41
C ARG A 60 4.69 12.55 -4.81
N ALA A 61 4.32 11.90 -3.71
CA ALA A 61 3.12 12.15 -2.91
C ALA A 61 2.95 13.60 -2.41
N GLU A 62 4.02 14.40 -2.38
CA GLU A 62 4.03 15.78 -1.88
C GLU A 62 3.17 16.78 -2.69
N LYS A 63 2.77 16.45 -3.93
CA LYS A 63 1.94 17.33 -4.79
C LYS A 63 0.57 16.76 -5.12
N GLN A 64 0.21 15.60 -4.59
CA GLN A 64 -0.86 14.79 -5.17
C GLN A 64 -2.25 15.02 -4.57
N GLY A 65 -2.36 15.93 -3.60
CA GLY A 65 -3.64 16.24 -2.98
C GLY A 65 -4.22 15.02 -2.27
N ARG A 66 -5.54 14.83 -2.41
CA ARG A 66 -6.27 13.75 -1.76
C ARG A 66 -6.56 12.62 -2.73
N GLY A 67 -6.29 11.39 -2.31
CA GLY A 67 -6.58 10.19 -3.07
C GLY A 67 -8.08 9.88 -3.11
N ALA A 68 -8.43 8.80 -3.79
CA ALA A 68 -9.82 8.34 -3.95
C ALA A 68 -10.54 7.97 -2.64
N CYS A 69 -9.85 7.92 -1.51
CA CYS A 69 -10.45 7.77 -0.19
C CYS A 69 -10.70 9.10 0.56
N GLY A 70 -10.20 10.22 0.03
CA GLY A 70 -10.29 11.54 0.66
C GLY A 70 -9.15 11.84 1.65
N PHE A 71 -8.16 10.96 1.76
CA PHE A 71 -6.95 11.16 2.56
C PHE A 71 -5.82 11.73 1.72
N ASP A 72 -4.89 12.46 2.35
CA ASP A 72 -3.72 12.99 1.65
C ASP A 72 -2.84 11.82 1.20
N MET A 73 -2.40 11.84 -0.06
CA MET A 73 -1.73 10.68 -0.69
C MET A 73 -0.34 10.40 -0.09
N ASN A 74 0.26 11.39 0.58
CA ASN A 74 1.52 11.25 1.32
C ASN A 74 1.33 10.93 2.81
N THR A 75 0.10 10.65 3.26
CA THR A 75 -0.17 10.40 4.67
C THR A 75 -0.88 9.05 4.84
N PRO A 76 -0.14 7.97 5.16
CA PRO A 76 1.31 7.91 5.43
C PRO A 76 2.18 7.92 4.16
N ASP A 77 3.50 8.09 4.33
CA ASP A 77 4.48 8.13 3.23
C ASP A 77 4.47 6.87 2.35
N MET A 78 4.10 5.73 2.94
CA MET A 78 3.99 4.43 2.27
C MET A 78 2.52 4.01 2.21
N SER A 79 1.93 4.12 1.03
CA SER A 79 0.53 3.77 0.77
C SER A 79 0.36 3.24 -0.65
N ALA A 80 -0.83 2.70 -0.95
CA ALA A 80 -1.14 2.13 -2.25
C ALA A 80 -2.41 2.71 -2.86
N ALA A 81 -2.38 2.87 -4.17
CA ALA A 81 -3.54 2.89 -5.02
C ALA A 81 -3.81 1.47 -5.55
N VAL A 82 -5.08 1.06 -5.54
CA VAL A 82 -5.49 -0.30 -5.94
C VAL A 82 -6.55 -0.23 -7.03
N SER A 83 -6.81 -1.36 -7.70
CA SER A 83 -7.77 -1.41 -8.81
C SER A 83 -9.11 -0.75 -8.48
N GLN A 84 -9.60 0.06 -9.42
CA GLN A 84 -10.93 0.64 -9.37
C GLN A 84 -12.04 -0.41 -9.16
N SER A 85 -11.86 -1.66 -9.62
CA SER A 85 -12.87 -2.71 -9.44
C SER A 85 -13.08 -3.11 -7.98
N LEU A 86 -12.17 -2.74 -7.07
CA LEU A 86 -12.30 -2.99 -5.63
C LEU A 86 -13.16 -1.94 -4.92
N PHE A 87 -13.45 -0.82 -5.58
CA PHE A 87 -14.24 0.28 -5.04
C PHE A 87 -15.73 0.12 -5.35
N ASN A 88 -16.57 0.44 -4.38
CA ASN A 88 -18.01 0.55 -4.56
C ASN A 88 -18.35 1.84 -5.33
N THR A 89 -18.91 1.69 -6.53
CA THR A 89 -19.32 2.82 -7.40
C THR A 89 -20.46 3.66 -6.83
N SER A 90 -21.20 3.15 -5.85
CA SER A 90 -22.31 3.84 -5.18
C SER A 90 -21.91 4.50 -3.84
N ALA A 91 -20.63 4.43 -3.46
CA ALA A 91 -20.13 5.00 -2.21
C ALA A 91 -20.44 6.51 -2.11
N LYS A 92 -20.77 6.94 -0.90
CA LYS A 92 -21.04 8.35 -0.57
C LYS A 92 -19.80 9.03 0.00
N TRP A 93 -19.85 10.34 0.09
CA TRP A 93 -18.74 11.19 0.58
C TRP A 93 -19.17 12.04 1.78
N PRO A 94 -19.47 11.42 2.94
CA PRO A 94 -19.81 12.16 4.14
C PRO A 94 -18.64 13.03 4.63
N GLU A 95 -18.98 14.06 5.41
CA GLU A 95 -18.03 14.81 6.23
C GLU A 95 -17.39 13.86 7.26
N SER A 96 -16.06 13.89 7.39
CA SER A 96 -15.34 13.11 8.41
C SER A 96 -15.34 13.79 9.78
N CYS A 97 -15.00 13.03 10.82
CA CYS A 97 -14.77 13.55 12.17
C CYS A 97 -13.35 14.08 12.41
N LEU A 98 -12.56 14.28 11.34
CA LEU A 98 -11.27 14.93 11.44
C LEU A 98 -11.45 16.44 11.70
N PRO A 99 -10.47 17.13 12.32
CA PRO A 99 -10.58 18.55 12.64
C PRO A 99 -10.87 19.46 11.42
N ASP A 100 -10.40 19.08 10.24
CA ASP A 100 -10.60 19.83 9.01
C ASP A 100 -11.89 19.47 8.25
N LYS A 101 -12.69 18.54 8.80
CA LYS A 101 -13.99 18.12 8.26
C LYS A 101 -13.93 17.71 6.79
N ARG A 102 -12.79 17.18 6.33
CA ARG A 102 -12.67 16.72 4.95
C ARG A 102 -13.69 15.63 4.65
N THR A 103 -14.23 15.61 3.44
CA THR A 103 -15.09 14.51 2.99
C THR A 103 -14.24 13.28 2.70
N VAL A 104 -14.66 12.14 3.23
CA VAL A 104 -13.99 10.84 3.04
C VAL A 104 -14.94 9.89 2.33
N ARG A 105 -14.39 8.93 1.58
CA ARG A 105 -15.22 7.99 0.84
C ARG A 105 -15.75 6.90 1.77
N ASN A 106 -17.07 6.82 1.92
CA ASN A 106 -17.75 5.77 2.68
C ASN A 106 -17.81 4.46 1.88
N ASP A 107 -16.64 3.84 1.72
CA ASP A 107 -16.39 2.62 0.95
C ASP A 107 -15.47 1.71 1.78
N PRO A 108 -15.78 0.40 1.93
CA PRO A 108 -14.97 -0.49 2.77
C PRO A 108 -13.50 -0.58 2.36
N VAL A 109 -13.15 -0.33 1.09
CA VAL A 109 -11.74 -0.30 0.64
C VAL A 109 -10.96 0.87 1.26
N CYS A 110 -11.66 1.93 1.68
CA CYS A 110 -11.11 3.10 2.35
C CYS A 110 -11.14 3.00 3.89
N MET A 111 -11.50 1.83 4.44
CA MET A 111 -11.71 1.62 5.88
C MET A 111 -10.84 0.49 6.41
N SER A 112 -9.69 0.82 7.02
CA SER A 112 -8.74 -0.15 7.59
C SER A 112 -8.44 -1.33 6.64
N LYS A 113 -8.19 -1.03 5.36
CA LYS A 113 -7.75 -2.01 4.37
C LYS A 113 -6.33 -1.71 3.92
N CYS A 114 -5.56 -2.78 3.84
CA CYS A 114 -4.17 -2.77 3.47
C CYS A 114 -3.98 -3.71 2.28
N VAL A 115 -2.95 -3.44 1.49
CA VAL A 115 -2.42 -4.40 0.53
C VAL A 115 -1.08 -4.89 1.04
N GLN A 116 -0.93 -6.20 1.11
CA GLN A 116 0.31 -6.90 1.39
C GLN A 116 0.89 -7.38 0.06
N VAL A 117 2.15 -7.04 -0.19
CA VAL A 117 2.89 -7.45 -1.37
C VAL A 117 4.19 -8.11 -0.95
N THR A 118 4.41 -9.33 -1.43
CA THR A 118 5.66 -10.06 -1.27
C THR A 118 6.39 -10.11 -2.62
N TYR A 119 7.64 -9.69 -2.64
CA TYR A 119 8.47 -9.61 -3.84
C TYR A 119 9.94 -9.80 -3.50
N LYS A 120 10.62 -10.71 -4.21
CA LYS A 120 12.05 -11.05 -4.00
C LYS A 120 12.42 -11.35 -2.53
N GLY A 121 11.52 -11.99 -1.78
CA GLY A 121 11.72 -12.33 -0.36
C GLY A 121 11.33 -11.23 0.63
N ASN A 122 11.10 -9.99 0.19
CA ASN A 122 10.63 -8.90 1.05
C ASN A 122 9.11 -8.82 1.06
N THR A 123 8.53 -8.42 2.19
CA THR A 123 7.08 -8.24 2.34
C THR A 123 6.75 -6.84 2.87
N LEU A 124 5.87 -6.14 2.18
CA LEU A 124 5.37 -4.83 2.58
C LEU A 124 3.85 -4.88 2.72
N THR A 125 3.33 -4.44 3.87
CA THR A 125 1.90 -4.23 4.08
C THR A 125 1.65 -2.74 4.32
N VAL A 126 0.87 -2.10 3.45
CA VAL A 126 0.59 -0.66 3.48
C VAL A 126 -0.90 -0.37 3.35
N PRO A 127 -1.39 0.75 3.92
CA PRO A 127 -2.79 1.13 3.80
C PRO A 127 -3.15 1.53 2.37
N ILE A 128 -4.40 1.26 2.01
CA ILE A 128 -5.01 1.72 0.76
C ILE A 128 -5.64 3.09 1.01
N ASN A 129 -5.19 4.10 0.27
CA ASN A 129 -5.75 5.46 0.35
C ASN A 129 -6.15 6.03 -1.01
N ASN A 130 -5.86 5.31 -2.09
CA ASN A 130 -6.10 5.79 -3.45
C ASN A 130 -6.61 4.68 -4.40
N MET A 131 -7.06 5.09 -5.58
CA MET A 131 -7.57 4.24 -6.64
C MET A 131 -6.70 4.38 -7.89
N CYS A 132 -6.35 3.25 -8.50
CA CYS A 132 -5.77 3.22 -9.83
C CYS A 132 -6.86 2.83 -10.83
N GLY A 133 -7.23 3.76 -11.71
CA GLY A 133 -8.31 3.57 -12.70
C GLY A 133 -7.98 2.58 -13.82
N GLY A 134 -6.69 2.40 -14.13
CA GLY A 134 -6.23 1.49 -15.18
C GLY A 134 -5.73 0.13 -14.68
N CYS A 135 -5.61 -0.05 -13.37
CA CYS A 135 -5.02 -1.25 -12.77
C CYS A 135 -6.04 -2.39 -12.69
N ALA A 136 -5.60 -3.59 -13.04
CA ALA A 136 -6.29 -4.83 -12.69
C ALA A 136 -6.08 -5.16 -11.20
N ILE A 137 -6.82 -6.15 -10.68
CA ILE A 137 -6.78 -6.52 -9.24
C ILE A 137 -5.38 -7.01 -8.81
N ASP A 138 -4.59 -7.52 -9.75
CA ASP A 138 -3.21 -8.00 -9.61
C ASP A 138 -2.16 -6.91 -9.90
N HIS A 139 -2.57 -5.65 -10.02
CA HIS A 139 -1.70 -4.49 -10.21
C HIS A 139 -1.87 -3.49 -9.06
N VAL A 140 -0.83 -3.32 -8.25
CA VAL A 140 -0.76 -2.31 -7.18
C VAL A 140 0.07 -1.12 -7.63
N ASP A 141 -0.40 0.09 -7.38
CA ASP A 141 0.35 1.30 -7.72
C ASP A 141 0.75 2.00 -6.41
N PHE A 142 2.05 2.04 -6.12
CA PHE A 142 2.58 2.47 -4.82
C PHE A 142 3.00 3.96 -4.81
N THR A 143 3.08 4.53 -3.62
CA THR A 143 3.94 5.71 -3.41
C THR A 143 5.40 5.34 -3.67
N ASP A 144 6.22 6.33 -4.06
CA ASP A 144 7.66 6.10 -4.33
C ASP A 144 8.37 5.39 -3.18
N GLN A 145 8.08 5.77 -1.92
CA GLN A 145 8.69 5.14 -0.75
C GLN A 145 8.29 3.66 -0.61
N ALA A 146 7.01 3.32 -0.83
CA ALA A 146 6.55 1.95 -0.76
C ALA A 146 7.13 1.09 -1.89
N PHE A 147 7.22 1.64 -3.12
CA PHE A 147 7.86 0.95 -4.23
C PHE A 147 9.33 0.66 -3.93
N LEU A 148 10.10 1.70 -3.55
CA LEU A 148 11.55 1.60 -3.35
C LEU A 148 11.95 0.68 -2.20
N PHE A 149 11.05 0.44 -1.25
CA PHE A 149 11.23 -0.58 -0.23
C PHE A 149 11.30 -2.00 -0.84
N LEU A 150 10.40 -2.31 -1.78
CA LEU A 150 10.36 -3.64 -2.42
C LEU A 150 11.36 -3.76 -3.58
N GLU A 151 11.55 -2.70 -4.35
CA GLU A 151 12.45 -2.65 -5.51
C GLU A 151 13.28 -1.36 -5.50
N PRO A 152 14.45 -1.36 -4.84
CA PRO A 152 15.34 -0.20 -4.75
C PRO A 152 15.83 0.33 -6.11
N ALA A 153 15.80 -0.48 -7.17
CA ALA A 153 16.11 -0.07 -8.53
C ALA A 153 14.89 0.57 -9.25
N GLY A 154 13.89 1.04 -8.51
CA GLY A 154 12.57 1.39 -9.06
C GLY A 154 12.55 2.45 -10.14
N TYR A 155 13.45 3.43 -10.11
CA TYR A 155 13.56 4.43 -11.19
C TYR A 155 14.10 3.87 -12.51
N THR A 156 14.61 2.63 -12.51
CA THR A 156 15.02 1.89 -13.71
C THR A 156 13.99 0.82 -14.08
N VAL A 157 13.40 0.14 -13.09
CA VAL A 157 12.44 -0.96 -13.32
C VAL A 157 11.07 -0.41 -13.74
N GLY A 158 10.52 0.57 -13.02
CA GLY A 158 9.23 1.23 -13.29
C GLY A 158 7.98 0.36 -13.11
N ASP A 159 8.06 -0.94 -13.46
CA ASP A 159 7.01 -1.95 -13.36
C ASP A 159 7.64 -3.28 -12.90
N ALA A 160 7.46 -3.62 -11.63
CA ALA A 160 8.05 -4.80 -10.99
C ALA A 160 7.06 -5.98 -11.01
N LYS A 161 7.43 -7.07 -11.71
CA LYS A 161 6.55 -8.21 -12.00
C LYS A 161 6.92 -9.47 -11.20
N GLY A 162 5.94 -10.35 -10.99
CA GLY A 162 6.14 -11.61 -10.27
C GLY A 162 5.98 -11.47 -8.76
N ALA A 163 5.21 -10.48 -8.32
CA ALA A 163 4.86 -10.30 -6.92
C ALA A 163 3.67 -11.18 -6.53
N THR A 164 3.58 -11.51 -5.24
CA THR A 164 2.37 -12.07 -4.63
C THR A 164 1.63 -10.93 -3.94
N ILE A 165 0.35 -10.74 -4.27
CA ILE A 165 -0.49 -9.67 -3.72
C ILE A 165 -1.60 -10.28 -2.86
N LYS A 166 -1.86 -9.68 -1.71
CA LYS A 166 -2.95 -10.08 -0.81
C LYS A 166 -3.59 -8.84 -0.18
N TYR A 167 -4.90 -8.72 -0.33
CA TYR A 167 -5.65 -7.64 0.32
C TYR A 167 -6.05 -8.10 1.72
N VAL A 168 -5.78 -7.28 2.73
CA VAL A 168 -5.96 -7.65 4.14
C VAL A 168 -6.62 -6.52 4.92
N ARG A 169 -7.08 -6.83 6.13
CA ARG A 169 -7.41 -5.81 7.12
C ARG A 169 -6.09 -5.26 7.68
N CYS A 170 -6.02 -3.94 7.80
CA CYS A 170 -5.17 -3.33 8.82
C CYS A 170 -5.91 -3.47 10.17
#